data_AF-A0A099S5B6-F1
#
_entry.id   AF-A0A099S5B6-F1
#
_cell.length_a   1.000
_cell.length_b   1.000
_cell.length_c   1.000
_cell.angle_alpha   90.00
_cell.angle_beta   90.00
_cell.angle_gamma   90.00
#
_symmetry.space_group_name_H-M   'P 1'
#
loop_
_entity.id
_entity.type
_entity.pdbx_description
1 polymer ?
#
loop_
_entity_poly.entity_id
_entity_poly.type
_entity_poly.pdbx_seq_one_letter_code
_entity_poly.pdbx_strand_id
1 'polypeptide(L)'
;MINLAQKRLLKYVVVSLALALIVGCSPLNYPKDTPSKTTDSAPQTTHSSSAPQARDEAKELLLNIMGAAEQGKVINCNFPVKTTVIEDVTSQWGEPEKVDWVSAAKGNYATYSKQAMVFGFNKGSQIFEVRSFDPRLQQLSMAKTKELFGDPAYNAKTKVENGPFYNKKVNGEEIIGYTVGSEYKIEFVFPIPTATDSNPMMDHYLVLYPRGTVNNMADDPGRQW
;
A
#
# COMPACT_ATOMS: atom_id res chain seq x y z
N MET A 1 22.14 -6.15 -51.85
CA MET A 1 21.20 -6.85 -52.74
C MET A 1 19.99 -7.25 -51.92
N ILE A 2 18.81 -6.92 -52.44
CA ILE A 2 17.49 -6.90 -51.76
C ILE A 2 16.93 -8.31 -51.56
N ASN A 3 16.28 -8.58 -50.42
CA ASN A 3 14.97 -9.26 -50.33
C ASN A 3 14.51 -9.26 -48.85
N LEU A 4 13.48 -8.52 -48.41
CA LEU A 4 12.05 -8.40 -48.77
C LEU A 4 11.16 -9.46 -48.06
N ALA A 5 10.13 -8.92 -47.40
CA ALA A 5 8.84 -9.54 -47.04
C ALA A 5 8.69 -10.28 -45.69
N GLN A 6 8.34 -9.49 -44.67
CA GLN A 6 7.05 -9.50 -43.98
C GLN A 6 6.18 -10.78 -44.03
N LYS A 7 5.73 -11.23 -42.84
CA LYS A 7 4.30 -11.49 -42.54
C LYS A 7 4.09 -11.57 -41.02
N ARG A 8 3.61 -10.46 -40.43
CA ARG A 8 2.98 -10.46 -39.11
C ARG A 8 1.55 -10.97 -39.29
N LEU A 9 1.19 -12.08 -38.63
CA LEU A 9 -0.17 -12.59 -38.65
C LEU A 9 -0.92 -12.04 -37.43
N LEU A 10 -1.69 -10.99 -37.67
CA LEU A 10 -2.66 -10.43 -36.74
C LEU A 10 -3.98 -11.18 -36.96
N LYS A 11 -4.49 -11.88 -35.93
CA LYS A 11 -5.84 -12.45 -35.94
C LYS A 11 -6.64 -11.82 -34.82
N TYR A 12 -7.56 -10.94 -35.20
CA TYR A 12 -8.66 -10.48 -34.36
C TYR A 12 -9.74 -11.56 -34.33
N VAL A 13 -10.22 -11.89 -33.12
CA VAL A 13 -11.53 -12.53 -32.95
C VAL A 13 -12.32 -11.63 -32.01
N VAL A 14 -13.28 -10.93 -32.61
CA VAL A 14 -14.37 -10.22 -31.93
C VAL A 14 -15.49 -11.24 -31.75
N VAL A 15 -15.91 -11.51 -30.51
CA VAL A 15 -17.21 -12.11 -30.24
C VAL A 15 -17.90 -11.26 -29.18
N SER A 16 -18.69 -10.33 -29.67
CA SER A 16 -19.76 -9.65 -28.93
C SER A 16 -20.95 -10.59 -28.82
N LEU A 17 -21.41 -10.90 -27.61
CA LEU A 17 -22.74 -11.44 -27.38
C LEU A 17 -23.39 -10.71 -26.21
N ALA A 18 -24.24 -9.73 -26.55
CA ALA A 18 -25.19 -9.13 -25.64
C ALA A 18 -26.47 -9.96 -25.66
N LEU A 19 -27.02 -10.29 -24.49
CA LEU A 19 -28.42 -10.63 -24.34
C LEU A 19 -28.94 -10.01 -23.04
N ALA A 20 -29.85 -9.05 -23.19
CA ALA A 20 -30.58 -8.41 -22.11
C ALA A 20 -31.81 -9.23 -21.75
N LEU A 21 -32.15 -9.31 -20.46
CA LEU A 21 -33.52 -9.51 -20.01
C LEU A 21 -33.85 -8.55 -18.86
N ILE A 22 -35.06 -8.02 -18.99
CA ILE A 22 -35.67 -6.87 -18.33
C ILE A 22 -36.83 -7.43 -17.52
N VAL A 23 -36.87 -7.19 -16.20
CA VAL A 23 -38.06 -7.14 -15.33
C VAL A 23 -37.59 -6.33 -14.10
N GLY A 24 -38.16 -5.22 -13.64
CA GLY A 24 -39.51 -4.69 -13.73
C GLY A 24 -40.03 -4.52 -12.30
N CYS A 25 -40.11 -3.29 -11.80
CA CYS A 25 -40.99 -2.87 -10.69
C CYS A 25 -41.32 -1.38 -10.84
N SER A 26 -42.62 -1.10 -10.90
CA SER A 26 -43.28 0.20 -11.16
C SER A 26 -43.21 1.18 -9.97
N PRO A 27 -43.57 2.47 -10.18
CA PRO A 27 -43.48 3.53 -9.17
C PRO A 27 -44.79 3.71 -8.38
N LEU A 28 -44.70 4.22 -7.13
CA LEU A 28 -45.87 4.74 -6.40
C LEU A 28 -45.57 6.04 -5.64
N ASN A 29 -46.28 7.08 -6.07
CA ASN A 29 -46.90 8.19 -5.34
C ASN A 29 -46.08 9.07 -4.37
N TYR A 30 -45.84 10.30 -4.85
CA TYR A 30 -45.88 11.52 -4.04
C TYR A 30 -47.33 11.90 -3.71
N PRO A 31 -47.57 12.53 -2.55
CA PRO A 31 -48.41 13.72 -2.50
C PRO A 31 -47.60 14.99 -2.23
N LYS A 32 -47.95 16.02 -2.98
CA LYS A 32 -47.54 17.42 -2.89
C LYS A 32 -48.55 18.14 -1.98
N ASP A 33 -48.07 19.01 -1.09
CA ASP A 33 -48.73 20.27 -0.75
C ASP A 33 -47.72 21.31 -0.20
N THR A 34 -47.93 22.57 -0.59
CA THR A 34 -47.21 23.82 -0.23
C THR A 34 -48.31 24.84 0.16
N PRO A 35 -48.08 26.11 0.56
CA PRO A 35 -46.94 26.83 1.16
C PRO A 35 -47.34 27.73 2.38
N SER A 36 -46.36 28.29 3.13
CA SER A 36 -46.48 29.67 3.67
C SER A 36 -45.16 30.29 4.16
N LYS A 37 -45.07 31.61 3.92
CA LYS A 37 -44.03 32.63 4.22
C LYS A 37 -43.62 32.67 5.71
N THR A 38 -42.47 33.18 6.16
CA THR A 38 -41.99 34.59 6.03
C THR A 38 -40.54 34.75 6.53
N THR A 39 -39.87 35.74 5.94
CA THR A 39 -38.58 36.45 6.16
C THR A 39 -38.12 36.67 7.61
N ASP A 40 -36.81 36.49 7.92
CA ASP A 40 -35.89 37.58 8.30
C ASP A 40 -34.40 37.18 8.52
N SER A 41 -33.51 37.98 7.89
CA SER A 41 -32.19 38.49 8.29
C SER A 41 -30.97 37.60 8.69
N ALA A 42 -29.81 37.95 8.12
CA ALA A 42 -28.49 37.28 8.12
C ALA A 42 -27.63 37.53 9.40
N PRO A 43 -26.45 36.89 9.62
CA PRO A 43 -25.24 37.05 8.78
C PRO A 43 -24.39 35.78 8.52
N GLN A 44 -23.49 35.90 7.52
CA GLN A 44 -22.47 34.94 7.11
C GLN A 44 -21.71 34.32 8.30
N THR A 45 -21.60 32.98 8.29
CA THR A 45 -20.54 32.27 9.00
C THR A 45 -19.56 31.69 7.99
N THR A 46 -18.33 32.16 8.14
CA THR A 46 -17.09 31.74 7.53
C THR A 46 -16.79 30.26 7.79
N HIS A 47 -16.26 29.61 6.75
CA HIS A 47 -15.40 28.42 6.75
C HIS A 47 -15.43 27.53 8.01
N SER A 48 -16.22 26.46 7.96
CA SER A 48 -16.11 25.35 8.91
C SER A 48 -15.24 24.23 8.33
N SER A 49 -14.05 24.20 8.88
CA SER A 49 -12.98 23.20 8.88
C SER A 49 -13.45 21.73 8.83
N SER A 50 -12.98 20.98 7.83
CA SER A 50 -13.12 19.52 7.66
C SER A 50 -12.27 18.67 8.64
N ALA A 51 -11.88 19.22 9.78
CA ALA A 51 -10.86 18.65 10.68
C ALA A 51 -11.27 17.44 11.55
N PRO A 52 -12.55 17.22 11.93
CA PRO A 52 -12.91 16.06 12.75
C PRO A 52 -12.91 14.75 11.96
N GLN A 53 -13.53 14.73 10.78
CA GLN A 53 -13.74 13.51 10.00
C GLN A 53 -12.43 12.90 9.47
N ALA A 54 -11.51 13.74 8.97
CA ALA A 54 -10.21 13.28 8.48
C ALA A 54 -9.32 12.67 9.57
N ARG A 55 -9.50 13.08 10.85
CA ARG A 55 -8.75 12.52 11.99
C ARG A 55 -9.20 11.12 12.34
N ASP A 56 -10.50 10.84 12.23
CA ASP A 56 -11.05 9.51 12.49
C ASP A 56 -10.65 8.53 11.39
N GLU A 57 -10.69 8.94 10.12
CA GLU A 57 -10.26 8.10 8.98
C GLU A 57 -8.78 7.69 9.04
N ALA A 58 -7.88 8.61 9.43
CA ALA A 58 -6.46 8.31 9.59
C ALA A 58 -6.21 7.30 10.73
N LYS A 59 -6.95 7.43 11.84
CA LYS A 59 -6.87 6.50 12.96
C LYS A 59 -7.38 5.11 12.57
N GLU A 60 -8.53 5.04 11.90
CA GLU A 60 -9.09 3.79 11.40
C GLU A 60 -8.15 3.09 10.43
N LEU A 61 -7.53 3.82 9.50
CA LEU A 61 -6.56 3.26 8.57
C LEU A 61 -5.35 2.66 9.30
N LEU A 62 -4.79 3.36 10.29
CA LEU A 62 -3.68 2.86 11.09
C LEU A 62 -4.07 1.61 11.91
N LEU A 63 -5.30 1.56 12.46
CA LEU A 63 -5.81 0.38 13.15
C LEU A 63 -5.98 -0.81 12.19
N ASN A 64 -6.47 -0.57 10.97
CA ASN A 64 -6.56 -1.60 9.93
C ASN A 64 -5.19 -2.12 9.51
N ILE A 65 -4.20 -1.23 9.40
CA ILE A 65 -2.81 -1.61 9.13
C ILE A 65 -2.28 -2.54 10.24
N MET A 66 -2.50 -2.20 11.51
CA MET A 66 -2.06 -3.05 12.62
C MET A 66 -2.77 -4.41 12.62
N GLY A 67 -4.10 -4.43 12.46
CA GLY A 67 -4.86 -5.67 12.42
C GLY A 67 -4.51 -6.58 11.23
N ALA A 68 -4.06 -6.01 10.11
CA ALA A 68 -3.50 -6.78 9.00
C ALA A 68 -2.11 -7.33 9.34
N ALA A 69 -1.26 -6.51 9.97
CA ALA A 69 0.11 -6.90 10.34
C ALA A 69 0.14 -8.04 11.37
N GLU A 70 -0.82 -8.10 12.28
CA GLU A 70 -1.00 -9.22 13.22
C GLU A 70 -1.22 -10.56 12.51
N GLN A 71 -1.74 -10.51 11.28
CA GLN A 71 -1.94 -11.67 10.41
C GLN A 71 -0.80 -11.86 9.40
N GLY A 72 0.30 -11.11 9.53
CA GLY A 72 1.41 -11.12 8.58
C GLY A 72 1.09 -10.46 7.24
N LYS A 73 0.04 -9.63 7.14
CA LYS A 73 -0.42 -9.01 5.89
C LYS A 73 -0.27 -7.50 5.92
N VAL A 74 -0.28 -6.91 4.72
CA VAL A 74 -0.57 -5.49 4.54
C VAL A 74 -2.03 -5.32 4.11
N ILE A 75 -2.60 -4.14 4.32
CA ILE A 75 -3.93 -3.76 3.83
C ILE A 75 -4.07 -4.04 2.32
N ASN A 76 -5.28 -4.42 1.91
CA ASN A 76 -5.62 -4.76 0.51
C ASN A 76 -4.81 -5.93 -0.09
N CYS A 77 -4.09 -6.71 0.71
CA CYS A 77 -3.33 -7.87 0.26
C CYS A 77 -3.70 -9.12 1.05
N ASN A 78 -4.02 -10.20 0.34
CA ASN A 78 -4.39 -11.48 0.95
C ASN A 78 -3.22 -12.45 1.11
N PHE A 79 -2.01 -12.04 0.75
CA PHE A 79 -0.80 -12.86 0.80
C PHE A 79 0.01 -12.52 2.06
N PRO A 80 -0.12 -13.31 3.15
CA PRO A 80 0.69 -13.12 4.33
C PRO A 80 2.17 -13.48 4.08
N VAL A 81 3.07 -12.76 4.75
CA VAL A 81 4.46 -13.23 4.95
C VAL A 81 4.46 -14.59 5.65
N LYS A 82 5.61 -15.27 5.67
CA LYS A 82 5.83 -16.59 6.31
C LYS A 82 5.13 -17.76 5.61
N THR A 83 3.86 -17.67 5.26
CA THR A 83 3.09 -18.83 4.76
C THR A 83 2.85 -18.83 3.25
N THR A 84 3.06 -17.70 2.57
CA THR A 84 2.90 -17.61 1.11
C THR A 84 4.24 -17.71 0.39
N VAL A 85 4.23 -18.32 -0.81
CA VAL A 85 5.35 -18.31 -1.75
C VAL A 85 5.05 -17.40 -2.94
N ILE A 86 6.08 -16.87 -3.60
CA ILE A 86 5.90 -15.89 -4.69
C ILE A 86 5.10 -16.46 -5.87
N GLU A 87 5.16 -17.77 -6.11
CA GLU A 87 4.42 -18.44 -7.18
C GLU A 87 2.89 -18.35 -6.98
N ASP A 88 2.41 -18.30 -5.74
CA ASP A 88 0.99 -18.09 -5.44
C ASP A 88 0.52 -16.70 -5.92
N VAL A 89 1.37 -15.69 -5.71
CA VAL A 89 1.13 -14.33 -6.17
C VAL A 89 1.14 -14.29 -7.69
N THR A 90 2.15 -14.89 -8.33
CA THR A 90 2.23 -14.98 -9.79
C THR A 90 1.05 -15.70 -10.40
N SER A 91 0.55 -16.77 -9.76
CA SER A 91 -0.62 -17.50 -10.23
C SER A 91 -1.90 -16.67 -10.18
N GLN A 92 -2.03 -15.74 -9.23
CA GLN A 92 -3.24 -14.93 -9.09
C GLN A 92 -3.16 -13.61 -9.87
N TRP A 93 -2.00 -12.96 -9.87
CA TRP A 93 -1.83 -11.60 -10.41
C TRP A 93 -1.04 -11.55 -11.73
N GLY A 94 -0.46 -12.67 -12.14
CA GLY A 94 0.46 -12.73 -13.29
C GLY A 94 1.90 -12.39 -12.90
N GLU A 95 2.77 -12.30 -13.91
CA GLU A 95 4.19 -11.96 -13.71
C GLU A 95 4.34 -10.54 -13.12
N PRO A 96 5.31 -10.33 -12.21
CA PRO A 96 5.64 -8.99 -11.73
C PRO A 96 6.22 -8.14 -12.87
N GLU A 97 6.16 -6.81 -12.75
CA GLU A 97 6.78 -5.96 -13.77
C GLU A 97 8.32 -6.09 -13.75
N LYS A 98 8.89 -6.39 -12.58
CA LYS A 98 10.31 -6.70 -12.41
C LYS A 98 10.57 -7.47 -11.12
N VAL A 99 11.73 -8.13 -11.09
CA VAL A 99 12.31 -8.75 -9.90
C VAL A 99 13.74 -8.26 -9.75
N ASP A 100 14.04 -7.58 -8.65
CA ASP A 100 15.38 -7.07 -8.35
C ASP A 100 15.98 -7.81 -7.14
N TRP A 101 17.27 -8.14 -7.20
CA TRP A 101 18.00 -8.64 -6.04
C TRP A 101 18.46 -7.48 -5.17
N VAL A 102 18.04 -7.45 -3.90
CA VAL A 102 18.45 -6.43 -2.93
C VAL A 102 19.48 -7.04 -1.99
N SER A 103 20.75 -6.67 -2.20
CA SER A 103 21.88 -7.26 -1.46
C SER A 103 21.80 -7.04 0.06
N ALA A 104 21.30 -5.88 0.51
CA ALA A 104 21.17 -5.58 1.94
C ALA A 104 20.11 -6.46 2.63
N ALA A 105 19.04 -6.82 1.93
CA ALA A 105 17.99 -7.70 2.40
C ALA A 105 18.22 -9.18 2.04
N LYS A 106 19.23 -9.47 1.22
CA LYS A 106 19.59 -10.81 0.73
C LYS A 106 18.38 -11.57 0.16
N GLY A 107 17.52 -10.85 -0.54
CA GLY A 107 16.27 -11.35 -1.10
C GLY A 107 15.96 -10.77 -2.47
N ASN A 108 15.06 -11.43 -3.17
CA ASN A 108 14.48 -10.93 -4.41
C ASN A 108 13.23 -10.11 -4.10
N TYR A 109 13.01 -9.04 -4.85
CA TYR A 109 11.89 -8.13 -4.67
C TYR A 109 11.08 -8.05 -5.96
N ALA A 110 9.90 -8.68 -5.96
CA ALA A 110 8.95 -8.66 -7.06
C ALA A 110 8.04 -7.43 -6.97
N THR A 111 8.04 -6.60 -8.00
CA THR A 111 7.23 -5.38 -8.07
C THR A 111 5.91 -5.64 -8.79
N TYR A 112 4.80 -5.20 -8.19
CA TYR A 112 3.43 -5.25 -8.71
C TYR A 112 2.79 -3.86 -8.60
N SER A 113 3.13 -3.00 -9.55
CA SER A 113 2.80 -1.58 -9.60
C SER A 113 1.31 -1.36 -9.74
N LYS A 114 0.61 -2.21 -10.49
CA LYS A 114 -0.86 -2.15 -10.63
C LYS A 114 -1.58 -2.38 -9.30
N GLN A 115 -0.98 -3.13 -8.38
CA GLN A 115 -1.50 -3.41 -7.05
C GLN A 115 -0.90 -2.52 -5.97
N ALA A 116 0.05 -1.64 -6.32
CA ALA A 116 0.85 -0.85 -5.39
C ALA A 116 1.57 -1.71 -4.33
N MET A 117 2.11 -2.86 -4.75
CA MET A 117 2.73 -3.85 -3.87
C MET A 117 4.14 -4.24 -4.31
N VAL A 118 4.97 -4.59 -3.33
CA VAL A 118 6.25 -5.26 -3.55
C VAL A 118 6.38 -6.44 -2.58
N PHE A 119 6.83 -7.58 -3.08
CA PHE A 119 7.05 -8.79 -2.27
C PHE A 119 8.54 -9.11 -2.21
N GLY A 120 9.10 -9.10 -1.00
CA GLY A 120 10.43 -9.63 -0.71
C GLY A 120 10.35 -11.12 -0.41
N PHE A 121 11.09 -11.94 -1.17
CA PHE A 121 11.11 -13.39 -1.02
C PHE A 121 12.52 -13.96 -1.04
N ASN A 122 12.71 -15.05 -0.29
CA ASN A 122 14.00 -15.71 -0.14
C ASN A 122 14.26 -16.72 -1.28
N LYS A 123 15.42 -17.40 -1.24
CA LYS A 123 15.79 -18.39 -2.27
C LYS A 123 14.84 -19.59 -2.36
N GLY A 124 14.09 -19.87 -1.30
CA GLY A 124 13.06 -20.91 -1.26
C GLY A 124 11.67 -20.39 -1.63
N SER A 125 11.59 -19.25 -2.31
CA SER A 125 10.36 -18.58 -2.75
C SER A 125 9.42 -18.09 -1.64
N GLN A 126 9.71 -18.36 -0.37
CA GLN A 126 8.91 -17.88 0.76
C GLN A 126 8.98 -16.36 0.85
N ILE A 127 7.80 -15.74 0.93
CA ILE A 127 7.66 -14.30 1.15
C ILE A 127 8.00 -14.01 2.61
N PHE A 128 9.02 -13.17 2.81
CA PHE A 128 9.42 -12.69 4.13
C PHE A 128 9.04 -11.23 4.36
N GLU A 129 8.70 -10.48 3.31
CA GLU A 129 8.34 -9.07 3.40
C GLU A 129 7.27 -8.71 2.37
N VAL A 130 6.28 -7.91 2.77
CA VAL A 130 5.32 -7.29 1.86
C VAL A 130 5.31 -5.79 2.11
N ARG A 131 5.51 -5.00 1.06
CA ARG A 131 5.40 -3.54 1.09
C ARG A 131 4.11 -3.08 0.43
N SER A 132 3.44 -2.11 1.06
CA SER A 132 2.27 -1.44 0.53
C SER A 132 2.58 0.02 0.24
N PHE A 133 2.30 0.43 -0.99
CA PHE A 133 2.34 1.81 -1.48
C PHE A 133 0.92 2.37 -1.69
N ASP A 134 -0.03 1.95 -0.84
CA ASP A 134 -1.43 2.39 -0.96
C ASP A 134 -1.50 3.93 -0.90
N PRO A 135 -2.18 4.60 -1.84
CA PRO A 135 -2.18 6.06 -1.90
C PRO A 135 -2.81 6.72 -0.66
N ARG A 136 -3.65 6.00 0.10
CA ARG A 136 -4.23 6.50 1.35
C ARG A 136 -3.19 6.68 2.45
N LEU A 137 -2.00 6.09 2.33
CA LEU A 137 -0.91 6.28 3.30
C LEU A 137 -0.45 7.74 3.36
N GLN A 138 -0.64 8.51 2.30
CA GLN A 138 -0.29 9.94 2.24
C GLN A 138 -1.13 10.83 3.18
N GLN A 139 -2.13 10.27 3.87
CA GLN A 139 -2.86 10.96 4.95
C GLN A 139 -2.29 10.67 6.35
N LEU A 140 -1.30 9.77 6.46
CA LEU A 140 -0.73 9.31 7.71
C LEU A 140 0.58 10.02 8.01
N SER A 141 0.54 10.98 8.92
CA SER A 141 1.76 11.68 9.37
C SER A 141 2.55 10.88 10.39
N MET A 142 3.88 11.09 10.43
CA MET A 142 4.77 10.44 11.40
C MET A 142 4.31 10.65 12.86
N ALA A 143 3.88 11.87 13.21
CA ALA A 143 3.38 12.19 14.54
C ALA A 143 2.13 11.37 14.88
N LYS A 144 1.21 11.19 13.93
CA LYS A 144 -0.02 10.40 14.16
C LYS A 144 0.28 8.91 14.33
N THR A 145 1.25 8.39 13.58
CA THR A 145 1.73 7.02 13.76
C THR A 145 2.31 6.84 15.16
N LYS A 146 3.20 7.75 15.61
CA LYS A 146 3.76 7.68 16.98
C LYS A 146 2.70 7.88 18.06
N GLU A 147 1.70 8.72 17.83
CA GLU A 147 0.56 8.91 18.75
C GLU A 147 -0.20 7.60 19.00
N LEU A 148 -0.42 6.78 17.95
CA LEU A 148 -1.21 5.56 18.07
C LEU A 148 -0.37 4.35 18.51
N PHE A 149 0.86 4.21 18.02
CA PHE A 149 1.70 3.04 18.25
C PHE A 149 2.69 3.22 19.41
N GLY A 150 2.84 4.45 19.93
CA GLY A 150 3.80 4.78 20.97
C GLY A 150 5.22 4.97 20.42
N ASP A 151 6.21 4.75 21.30
CA ASP A 151 7.62 4.87 20.92
C ASP A 151 8.04 3.68 20.03
N PRO A 152 8.75 3.93 18.92
CA PRO A 152 9.16 2.85 18.03
C PRO A 152 10.29 2.03 18.64
N ALA A 153 10.24 0.72 18.43
CA ALA A 153 11.30 -0.21 18.83
C ALA A 153 12.53 -0.14 17.90
N TYR A 154 12.38 0.50 16.74
CA TYR A 154 13.45 0.74 15.78
C TYR A 154 13.28 2.11 15.13
N ASN A 155 14.39 2.84 14.97
CA ASN A 155 14.42 4.08 14.20
C ASN A 155 15.75 4.14 13.44
N ALA A 156 15.68 4.29 12.12
CA ALA A 156 16.85 4.45 11.27
C ALA A 156 16.60 5.51 10.19
N LYS A 157 17.69 6.10 9.69
CA LYS A 157 17.68 7.05 8.59
C LYS A 157 18.50 6.52 7.43
N THR A 158 17.93 6.51 6.22
CA THR A 158 18.62 6.11 5.00
C THR A 158 19.28 7.33 4.34
N LYS A 159 20.18 7.08 3.39
CA LYS A 159 20.73 8.13 2.53
C LYS A 159 19.74 8.42 1.40
N VAL A 160 19.92 9.56 0.74
CA VAL A 160 19.19 9.92 -0.48
C VAL A 160 19.18 8.76 -1.47
N GLU A 161 17.97 8.33 -1.86
CA GLU A 161 17.75 7.27 -2.82
C GLU A 161 16.75 7.70 -3.91
N ASN A 162 16.81 7.01 -5.05
CA ASN A 162 15.82 7.17 -6.12
C ASN A 162 14.94 5.91 -6.11
N GLY A 163 13.65 6.06 -5.82
CA GLY A 163 12.71 4.94 -5.79
C GLY A 163 12.11 4.63 -7.18
N PRO A 164 11.72 3.37 -7.48
CA PRO A 164 11.07 3.02 -8.74
C PRO A 164 9.61 3.49 -8.82
N PHE A 165 8.95 3.72 -7.67
CA PHE A 165 7.56 4.18 -7.61
C PHE A 165 7.40 5.69 -7.72
N TYR A 166 8.48 6.46 -7.56
CA TYR A 166 8.45 7.92 -7.64
C TYR A 166 9.63 8.44 -8.45
N ASN A 167 9.35 9.19 -9.53
CA ASN A 167 10.34 9.97 -10.27
C ASN A 167 10.84 11.18 -9.45
N LYS A 168 11.15 10.99 -8.16
CA LYS A 168 11.49 12.03 -7.20
C LYS A 168 12.72 11.61 -6.42
N LYS A 169 13.73 12.48 -6.38
CA LYS A 169 14.80 12.40 -5.38
C LYS A 169 14.20 12.66 -4.00
N VAL A 170 14.16 11.64 -3.15
CA VAL A 170 13.78 11.79 -1.74
C VAL A 170 15.02 12.05 -0.92
N ASN A 171 14.91 12.93 0.07
CA ASN A 171 16.02 13.36 0.92
C ASN A 171 16.38 12.30 1.98
N GLY A 172 16.47 11.04 1.56
CA GLY A 172 16.50 9.86 2.42
C GLY A 172 15.15 9.58 3.09
N GLU A 173 15.09 8.46 3.79
CA GLU A 173 13.91 7.98 4.51
C GLU A 173 14.21 7.90 6.02
N GLU A 174 13.23 8.23 6.85
CA GLU A 174 13.19 7.84 8.26
C GLU A 174 12.24 6.65 8.40
N ILE A 175 12.79 5.53 8.87
CA ILE A 175 12.08 4.27 9.07
C ILE A 175 11.84 4.11 10.56
N ILE A 176 10.59 3.96 10.97
CA ILE A 176 10.22 3.63 12.36
C ILE A 176 9.54 2.27 12.41
N GLY A 177 10.02 1.41 13.32
CA GLY A 177 9.59 0.02 13.40
C GLY A 177 8.94 -0.33 14.75
N TYR A 178 7.93 -1.21 14.69
CA TYR A 178 7.24 -1.77 15.84
C TYR A 178 7.17 -3.28 15.75
N THR A 179 7.14 -3.95 16.90
CA THR A 179 6.92 -5.40 16.97
C THR A 179 5.44 -5.71 16.88
N VAL A 180 5.08 -6.73 16.11
CA VAL A 180 3.70 -7.19 15.98
C VAL A 180 3.63 -8.67 16.36
N GLY A 181 3.04 -8.94 17.52
CA GLY A 181 3.12 -10.25 18.15
C GLY A 181 4.56 -10.71 18.37
N SER A 182 4.78 -12.03 18.34
CA SER A 182 6.11 -12.64 18.49
C SER A 182 6.83 -12.88 17.17
N GLU A 183 6.13 -12.80 16.04
CA GLU A 183 6.63 -13.30 14.76
C GLU A 183 6.94 -12.21 13.74
N TYR A 184 6.25 -11.06 13.82
CA TYR A 184 6.27 -10.06 12.77
C TYR A 184 6.80 -8.72 13.26
N LYS A 185 7.25 -7.92 12.31
CA LYS A 185 7.58 -6.51 12.49
C LYS A 185 6.77 -5.71 11.48
N ILE A 186 6.46 -4.48 11.85
CA ILE A 186 5.93 -3.48 10.93
C ILE A 186 6.91 -2.31 10.91
N GLU A 187 7.27 -1.86 9.71
CA GLU A 187 8.09 -0.67 9.52
C GLU A 187 7.30 0.35 8.69
N PHE A 188 7.25 1.57 9.20
CA PHE A 188 6.65 2.71 8.52
C PHE A 188 7.76 3.60 7.98
N VAL A 189 7.66 3.94 6.69
CA VAL A 189 8.69 4.67 5.98
C VAL A 189 8.19 6.06 5.64
N PHE A 190 8.93 7.06 6.07
CA PHE A 190 8.64 8.47 5.86
C PHE A 190 9.82 9.12 5.14
N PRO A 191 9.62 10.19 4.36
CA PRO A 191 10.70 11.12 4.05
C PRO A 191 11.39 11.60 5.34
N ILE A 192 12.71 11.86 5.29
CA ILE A 192 13.39 12.45 6.45
C ILE A 192 12.76 13.82 6.79
N PRO A 193 12.33 14.05 8.04
CA PRO A 193 11.85 15.35 8.48
C PRO A 193 12.88 16.46 8.24
N THR A 194 12.42 17.59 7.74
CA THR A 194 13.22 18.79 7.44
C THR A 194 12.77 19.96 8.29
N ALA A 195 13.51 21.07 8.26
CA ALA A 195 13.10 22.30 8.94
C ALA A 195 11.75 22.85 8.41
N THR A 196 11.44 22.60 7.14
CA THR A 196 10.20 23.05 6.49
C THR A 196 9.06 22.03 6.55
N ASP A 197 9.38 20.77 6.81
CA ASP A 197 8.42 19.68 6.98
C ASP A 197 8.90 18.74 8.09
N SER A 198 8.52 19.07 9.32
CA SER A 198 8.90 18.30 10.52
C SER A 198 8.01 17.10 10.79
N ASN A 199 6.90 16.97 10.06
CA ASN A 199 5.91 15.91 10.25
C ASN A 199 5.46 15.33 8.89
N PRO A 200 6.39 14.64 8.21
CA PRO A 200 6.15 14.15 6.86
C PRO A 200 5.06 13.08 6.85
N MET A 201 4.42 12.95 5.70
CA MET A 201 3.45 11.89 5.42
C MET A 201 4.14 10.59 5.02
N MET A 202 3.53 9.47 5.36
CA MET A 202 4.04 8.14 5.09
C MET A 202 4.14 7.89 3.59
N ASP A 203 5.29 7.40 3.14
CA ASP A 203 5.51 7.00 1.76
C ASP A 203 4.94 5.60 1.52
N HIS A 204 5.41 4.65 2.32
CA HIS A 204 4.97 3.27 2.32
C HIS A 204 5.16 2.64 3.70
N TYR A 205 4.67 1.43 3.85
CA TYR A 205 5.00 0.59 5.00
C TYR A 205 5.17 -0.85 4.56
N LEU A 206 5.75 -1.65 5.46
CA LEU A 206 5.95 -3.07 5.21
C LEU A 206 5.67 -3.89 6.45
N VAL A 207 5.29 -5.15 6.21
CA VAL A 207 5.28 -6.20 7.23
C VAL A 207 6.40 -7.18 6.91
N LEU A 208 7.21 -7.46 7.92
CA LEU A 208 8.38 -8.33 7.85
C LEU A 208 8.19 -9.55 8.75
N TYR A 209 8.60 -10.71 8.24
CA TYR A 209 8.85 -11.93 9.00
C TYR A 209 10.36 -12.17 9.10
N PRO A 210 11.02 -11.72 10.19
CA PRO A 210 12.48 -11.79 10.33
C PRO A 210 13.06 -13.18 10.10
N ARG A 211 12.42 -14.23 10.64
CA ARG A 211 12.92 -15.60 10.52
C ARG A 211 12.95 -16.11 9.08
N GLY A 212 12.16 -15.53 8.17
CA GLY A 212 12.17 -15.86 6.74
C GLY A 212 13.44 -15.37 6.02
N THR A 213 14.27 -14.58 6.69
CA THR A 213 15.53 -14.04 6.15
C THR A 213 16.78 -14.75 6.70
N VAL A 214 16.61 -15.70 7.64
CA VAL A 214 17.72 -16.49 8.21
C VAL A 214 18.35 -17.35 7.11
N ASN A 215 19.68 -17.38 7.05
CA ASN A 215 20.41 -18.28 6.17
C ASN A 215 21.42 -19.11 6.98
N ASN A 216 20.99 -20.30 7.39
CA ASN A 216 21.79 -21.24 8.18
C ASN A 216 23.05 -21.72 7.44
N MET A 217 23.09 -21.68 6.11
CA MET A 217 24.26 -22.11 5.33
C MET A 217 25.38 -21.06 5.32
N ALA A 218 25.06 -19.82 5.69
CA ALA A 218 26.00 -18.70 5.72
C ALA A 218 26.19 -18.13 7.14
N ASP A 219 25.72 -18.86 8.17
CA ASP A 219 25.69 -18.40 9.57
C ASP A 219 25.09 -17.00 9.73
N ASP A 220 24.07 -16.70 8.93
CA ASP A 220 23.43 -15.39 8.87
C ASP A 220 22.14 -15.41 9.71
N PRO A 221 22.07 -14.62 10.80
CA PRO A 221 20.91 -14.60 11.69
C PRO A 221 19.68 -13.94 11.06
N GLY A 222 19.81 -13.39 9.85
CA GLY A 222 18.73 -12.71 9.15
C GLY A 222 18.48 -11.29 9.65
N ARG A 223 17.70 -10.56 8.87
CA ARG A 223 17.23 -9.20 9.11
C ARG A 223 16.24 -9.17 10.27
N GLN A 224 16.42 -8.22 11.19
CA GLN A 224 15.47 -7.97 12.30
C GLN A 224 14.58 -6.74 12.07
N TRP A 225 15.05 -5.79 11.26
CA TRP A 225 14.46 -4.51 10.90
C TRP A 225 15.04 -3.99 9.59
#